data_AF-D2W1N4-F1
#
_entry.id   AF-D2W1N4-F1
#
_cell.length_a   1.000
_cell.length_b   1.000
_cell.length_c   1.000
_cell.angle_alpha   90.00
_cell.angle_beta   90.00
_cell.angle_gamma   90.00
#
_symmetry.space_group_name_H-M   'P 1'
#
loop_
_entity.id
_entity.type
_entity.pdbx_description
1 polymer ?
#
loop_
_entity_poly.entity_id
_entity_poly.type
_entity_poly.pdbx_seq_one_letter_code
_entity_poly.pdbx_strand_id
1 'polypeptide(L)'
;MVVEIVYFKAHEEELLKLIAQVGKIEYQLTGLEGESWKNHKPFTRYGQLPYLKVSDDFHVYQTLAIARYLAQEGNLYPLNERRDAILTEEVVASLNEVLLEFFRVFYEISNEKEREEELKKFKEGTLQRVFSGLNNLLNGTKCGYFIEGMLTWADLFLLEIVLNLESVGIDYSFANGIQRLKQILMENEQVKIHLETRRK
;
A
#
# COMPACT_ATOMS: atom_id res chain seq x y z
N MET A 1 -1.06 -20.76 -9.76
CA MET A 1 0.01 -20.85 -8.75
C MET A 1 -0.55 -20.19 -7.51
N VAL A 2 -0.50 -20.87 -6.36
CA VAL A 2 -0.99 -20.30 -5.09
C VAL A 2 0.23 -19.80 -4.32
N VAL A 3 0.25 -18.52 -3.97
CA VAL A 3 1.33 -17.92 -3.16
C VAL A 3 0.90 -17.84 -1.68
N GLU A 4 1.83 -17.84 -0.74
CA GLU A 4 1.52 -17.74 0.69
C GLU A 4 2.09 -16.45 1.28
N ILE A 5 1.24 -15.61 1.87
CA ILE A 5 1.63 -14.40 2.59
C ILE A 5 1.74 -14.76 4.08
N VAL A 6 2.96 -14.70 4.61
CA VAL A 6 3.25 -14.94 6.02
C VAL A 6 3.42 -13.58 6.72
N TYR A 7 2.62 -13.34 7.75
CA TYR A 7 2.44 -12.01 8.33
C TYR A 7 2.20 -12.06 9.85
N PHE A 8 2.23 -10.90 10.50
CA PHE A 8 1.84 -10.80 11.91
C PHE A 8 0.33 -10.84 12.04
N LYS A 9 -0.22 -11.77 12.81
CA LYS A 9 -1.69 -11.86 12.99
C LYS A 9 -2.32 -10.59 13.59
N ALA A 10 -1.54 -9.81 14.33
CA ALA A 10 -1.97 -8.53 14.92
C ALA A 10 -2.01 -7.36 13.91
N HIS A 11 -1.40 -7.50 12.73
CA HIS A 11 -1.33 -6.47 11.71
C HIS A 11 -1.88 -7.02 10.40
N GLU A 12 -2.91 -6.38 9.87
CA GLU A 12 -3.46 -6.83 8.61
C GLU A 12 -2.67 -6.26 7.42
N GLU A 13 -2.13 -7.13 6.58
CA GLU A 13 -1.36 -6.76 5.37
C GLU A 13 -2.29 -6.32 4.22
N GLU A 14 -3.11 -5.29 4.45
CA GLU A 14 -4.20 -4.88 3.57
C GLU A 14 -3.74 -4.56 2.15
N LEU A 15 -2.60 -3.88 1.98
CA LEU A 15 -2.03 -3.62 0.66
C LEU A 15 -1.76 -4.91 -0.14
N LEU A 16 -1.19 -5.93 0.51
CA LEU A 16 -0.83 -7.18 -0.17
C LEU A 16 -2.09 -7.96 -0.56
N LYS A 17 -3.07 -8.03 0.35
CA LYS A 17 -4.38 -8.65 0.09
C LYS A 17 -5.12 -7.92 -1.04
N LEU A 18 -5.13 -6.58 -1.02
CA LEU A 18 -5.78 -5.75 -2.03
C LEU A 18 -5.18 -6.01 -3.42
N ILE A 19 -3.85 -5.95 -3.56
CA ILE A 19 -3.17 -6.18 -4.84
C ILE A 19 -3.42 -7.62 -5.33
N ALA A 20 -3.33 -8.61 -4.44
CA ALA A 20 -3.61 -10.00 -4.81
C ALA A 20 -5.07 -10.19 -5.27
N GLN A 21 -6.03 -9.61 -4.54
CA GLN A 21 -7.46 -9.68 -4.89
C GLN A 21 -7.75 -9.03 -6.25
N VAL A 22 -7.27 -7.80 -6.46
CA VAL A 22 -7.49 -7.06 -7.72
C VAL A 22 -6.77 -7.74 -8.88
N GLY A 23 -5.57 -8.24 -8.66
CA GLY A 23 -4.78 -9.01 -9.61
C GLY A 23 -5.29 -10.45 -9.83
N LYS A 24 -6.35 -10.86 -9.12
CA LYS A 24 -6.92 -12.22 -9.15
C LYS A 24 -5.88 -13.32 -8.90
N ILE A 25 -4.93 -13.04 -8.01
CA ILE A 25 -3.90 -13.98 -7.60
C ILE A 25 -4.48 -14.84 -6.48
N GLU A 26 -4.41 -16.16 -6.62
CA GLU A 26 -4.75 -17.07 -5.54
C GLU A 26 -3.66 -17.01 -4.46
N TYR A 27 -4.06 -16.76 -3.22
CA TYR A 27 -3.13 -16.70 -2.10
C TYR A 27 -3.68 -17.37 -0.83
N GLN A 28 -2.75 -17.77 0.04
CA GLN A 28 -3.02 -18.23 1.40
C GLN A 28 -2.41 -17.26 2.40
N LEU A 29 -2.99 -17.22 3.60
CA LEU A 29 -2.55 -16.35 4.69
C LEU A 29 -2.08 -17.21 5.87
N THR A 30 -0.85 -16.98 6.32
CA THR A 30 -0.30 -17.60 7.54
C THR A 30 0.05 -16.52 8.54
N GLY A 31 -0.84 -16.33 9.52
CA GLY A 31 -0.65 -15.37 10.61
C GLY A 31 0.18 -15.95 11.75
N LEU A 32 1.30 -15.31 12.07
CA LEU A 32 2.17 -15.68 13.20
C LEU A 32 1.98 -14.69 14.37
N GLU A 33 2.11 -15.19 15.60
CA GLU A 33 1.98 -14.39 16.82
C GLU A 33 2.74 -15.02 18.00
N GLY A 34 3.07 -14.20 19.01
CA GLY A 34 3.65 -14.67 20.28
C GLY A 34 4.80 -15.67 20.10
N GLU A 35 4.60 -16.89 20.59
CA GLU A 35 5.61 -17.95 20.56
C GLU A 35 5.82 -18.54 19.15
N SER A 36 4.79 -18.60 18.30
CA SER A 36 4.96 -19.09 16.92
C SER A 36 5.85 -18.16 16.12
N TRP A 37 5.69 -16.84 16.30
CA TRP A 37 6.63 -15.87 15.72
C TRP A 37 8.03 -15.99 16.29
N LYS A 38 8.20 -16.05 17.62
CA LYS A 38 9.53 -16.15 18.23
C LYS A 38 10.33 -17.35 17.71
N ASN A 39 9.66 -18.50 17.55
CA ASN A 39 10.27 -19.71 17.01
C ASN A 39 10.54 -19.61 15.51
N HIS A 40 9.71 -18.88 14.75
CA HIS A 40 9.88 -18.70 13.30
C HIS A 40 10.94 -17.66 12.94
N LYS A 41 11.10 -16.61 13.75
CA LYS A 41 11.97 -15.45 13.48
C LYS A 41 13.41 -15.82 13.06
N PRO A 42 14.11 -16.78 13.71
CA PRO A 42 15.47 -17.16 13.32
C PRO A 42 15.57 -17.72 11.89
N PHE A 43 14.46 -18.21 11.32
CA PHE A 43 14.39 -18.78 9.98
C PHE A 43 14.01 -17.75 8.91
N THR A 44 13.73 -16.49 9.30
CA THR A 44 13.45 -15.40 8.37
C THR A 44 14.72 -14.64 8.01
N ARG A 45 14.84 -14.22 6.73
CA ARG A 45 16.06 -13.54 6.22
C ARG A 45 16.46 -12.29 7.01
N TYR A 46 15.49 -11.49 7.43
CA TYR A 46 15.71 -10.21 8.10
C TYR A 46 15.19 -10.16 9.54
N GLY A 47 14.72 -11.28 10.10
CA GLY A 47 14.08 -11.28 11.42
C GLY A 47 12.77 -10.46 11.44
N GLN A 48 12.09 -10.36 10.30
CA GLN A 48 10.91 -9.50 10.09
C GLN A 48 9.83 -10.23 9.29
N LEU A 49 8.59 -9.79 9.46
CA LEU A 49 7.43 -10.08 8.63
C LEU A 49 6.92 -8.75 8.03
N PRO A 50 6.19 -8.78 6.90
CA PRO A 50 5.77 -9.97 6.15
C PRO A 50 6.86 -10.53 5.22
N TYR A 51 6.65 -11.77 4.78
CA TYR A 51 7.29 -12.33 3.58
C TYR A 51 6.29 -13.14 2.74
N LEU A 52 6.56 -13.23 1.44
CA LEU A 52 5.81 -14.03 0.48
C LEU A 52 6.60 -15.30 0.17
N LYS A 53 5.97 -16.46 0.32
CA LYS A 53 6.45 -17.73 -0.20
C LYS A 53 5.86 -17.96 -1.59
N VAL A 54 6.71 -17.93 -2.61
CA VAL A 54 6.34 -18.18 -4.01
C VAL A 54 6.52 -19.66 -4.34
N SER A 55 7.64 -20.24 -3.88
CA SER A 55 7.95 -21.67 -3.93
C SER A 55 8.77 -22.05 -2.69
N ASP A 56 9.17 -23.32 -2.57
CA ASP A 56 9.99 -23.78 -1.44
C ASP A 56 11.37 -23.10 -1.37
N ASP A 57 11.93 -22.70 -2.52
CA ASP A 57 13.25 -22.08 -2.65
C ASP A 57 13.20 -20.57 -2.94
N PHE A 58 12.04 -20.02 -3.34
CA PHE A 58 11.88 -18.61 -3.65
C PHE A 58 10.92 -17.88 -2.70
N HIS A 59 11.51 -16.98 -1.91
CA HIS A 59 10.82 -16.12 -0.96
C HIS A 59 11.14 -14.64 -1.21
N VAL A 60 10.10 -13.81 -1.22
CA VAL A 60 10.20 -12.34 -1.33
C VAL A 60 9.93 -11.73 0.05
N TYR A 61 10.76 -10.80 0.46
CA TYR A 61 10.66 -10.10 1.74
C TYR A 61 10.45 -8.61 1.48
N GLN A 62 9.99 -7.88 2.49
CA GLN A 62 9.65 -6.44 2.44
C GLN A 62 8.34 -6.17 1.71
N THR A 63 7.40 -5.50 2.39
CA THR A 63 6.02 -5.27 1.92
C THR A 63 5.98 -4.70 0.51
N LEU A 64 6.76 -3.67 0.18
CA LEU A 64 6.73 -3.07 -1.16
C LEU A 64 7.32 -3.96 -2.27
N ALA A 65 8.31 -4.80 -1.94
CA ALA A 65 8.84 -5.76 -2.91
C ALA A 65 7.83 -6.88 -3.19
N ILE A 66 7.13 -7.34 -2.15
CA ILE A 66 6.04 -8.31 -2.27
C ILE A 66 4.88 -7.72 -3.07
N ALA A 67 4.47 -6.49 -2.75
CA ALA A 67 3.43 -5.75 -3.47
C ALA A 67 3.77 -5.63 -4.97
N ARG A 68 5.01 -5.26 -5.31
CA ARG A 68 5.47 -5.20 -6.70
C ARG A 68 5.44 -6.56 -7.38
N TYR A 69 5.90 -7.62 -6.70
CA TYR A 69 5.85 -8.98 -7.25
C TYR A 69 4.41 -9.40 -7.58
N LEU A 70 3.48 -9.22 -6.63
CA LEU A 70 2.06 -9.50 -6.85
C LEU A 70 1.50 -8.63 -7.97
N ALA A 71 1.88 -7.36 -8.07
CA ALA A 71 1.43 -6.50 -9.15
C ALA A 71 1.88 -6.98 -10.54
N GLN A 72 3.12 -7.47 -10.64
CA GLN A 72 3.67 -8.02 -11.89
C GLN A 72 2.91 -9.30 -12.30
N GLU A 73 2.66 -10.21 -11.38
CA GLU A 73 1.88 -11.43 -11.64
C GLU A 73 0.41 -11.12 -11.98
N GLY A 74 -0.16 -10.07 -11.37
CA GLY A 74 -1.57 -9.68 -11.48
C GLY A 74 -1.90 -8.74 -12.63
N ASN A 75 -0.97 -8.47 -13.56
CA ASN A 75 -1.13 -7.46 -14.63
C ASN A 75 -1.45 -6.04 -14.12
N LEU A 76 -0.95 -5.68 -12.94
CA LEU A 76 -1.07 -4.35 -12.31
C LEU A 76 0.26 -3.58 -12.34
N TYR A 77 1.18 -4.00 -13.22
CA TYR A 77 2.48 -3.39 -13.43
C TYR A 77 2.77 -3.29 -14.94
N PRO A 78 3.21 -2.13 -15.45
CA PRO A 78 3.49 -1.95 -16.88
C PRO A 78 4.83 -2.60 -17.28
N LEU A 79 4.81 -3.93 -17.46
CA LEU A 79 6.00 -4.74 -17.73
C LEU A 79 6.78 -4.35 -19.00
N ASN A 80 6.10 -3.84 -20.01
CA ASN A 80 6.69 -3.58 -21.33
C ASN A 80 7.00 -2.11 -21.59
N GLU A 81 6.52 -1.19 -20.74
CA GLU A 81 6.67 0.26 -20.91
C GLU A 81 7.53 0.82 -19.79
N ARG A 82 8.84 0.91 -20.04
CA ARG A 82 9.83 1.32 -19.03
C ARG A 82 9.50 2.67 -18.38
N ARG A 83 8.97 3.63 -19.14
CA ARG A 83 8.63 4.96 -18.62
C ARG A 83 7.49 4.87 -17.61
N ASP A 84 6.44 4.13 -17.95
CA ASP A 84 5.29 3.92 -17.08
C ASP A 84 5.68 3.12 -15.84
N ALA A 85 6.53 2.09 -16.00
CA ALA A 85 7.07 1.33 -14.88
C ALA A 85 7.78 2.23 -13.88
N ILE A 86 8.73 3.06 -14.35
CA ILE A 86 9.46 4.00 -13.51
C ILE A 86 8.51 5.01 -12.85
N LEU A 87 7.48 5.49 -13.56
CA LEU A 87 6.50 6.40 -12.98
C LEU A 87 5.72 5.74 -11.83
N THR A 88 5.33 4.46 -11.95
CA THR A 88 4.71 3.76 -10.83
C THR A 88 5.66 3.62 -9.63
N GLU A 89 6.96 3.40 -9.86
CA GLU A 89 7.96 3.34 -8.79
C GLU A 89 8.13 4.70 -8.08
N GLU A 90 8.16 5.79 -8.83
CA GLU A 90 8.25 7.15 -8.30
C GLU A 90 7.05 7.49 -7.42
N VAL A 91 5.84 7.17 -7.90
CA VAL A 91 4.59 7.36 -7.15
C VAL A 91 4.62 6.54 -5.86
N VAL A 92 4.98 5.24 -5.93
CA VAL A 92 5.04 4.37 -4.75
C VAL A 92 6.09 4.83 -3.75
N ALA A 93 7.27 5.27 -4.20
CA ALA A 93 8.31 5.79 -3.32
C ALA A 93 7.82 7.04 -2.58
N SER A 94 7.16 7.97 -3.29
CA SER A 94 6.60 9.19 -2.71
C SER A 94 5.49 8.88 -1.70
N LEU A 95 4.62 7.92 -2.03
CA LEU A 95 3.56 7.43 -1.13
C LEU A 95 4.14 6.75 0.11
N ASN A 96 5.23 6.01 -0.02
CA ASN A 96 5.88 5.37 1.11
C ASN A 96 6.44 6.39 2.10
N GLU A 97 6.90 7.57 1.66
CA GLU A 97 7.26 8.67 2.57
C GLU A 97 6.07 9.08 3.44
N VAL A 98 4.88 9.24 2.84
CA VAL A 98 3.64 9.59 3.56
C VAL A 98 3.26 8.49 4.56
N LEU A 99 3.35 7.23 4.13
CA LEU A 99 3.00 6.09 4.97
C LEU A 99 3.93 5.95 6.19
N LEU A 100 5.24 6.14 6.00
CA LEU A 100 6.22 6.05 7.08
C LEU A 100 6.02 7.17 8.12
N GLU A 101 5.82 8.41 7.68
CA GLU A 101 5.52 9.52 8.59
C GLU A 101 4.17 9.33 9.29
N PHE A 102 3.17 8.80 8.58
CA PHE A 102 1.89 8.44 9.17
C PHE A 102 2.08 7.43 10.32
N PHE A 103 2.79 6.31 10.08
CA PHE A 103 3.01 5.32 11.13
C PHE A 103 3.79 5.87 12.32
N ARG A 104 4.83 6.66 12.05
CA ARG A 104 5.61 7.34 13.08
C ARG A 104 4.72 8.22 13.98
N VAL A 105 3.95 9.13 13.37
CA VAL A 105 3.09 10.08 14.11
C VAL A 105 2.00 9.36 14.90
N PHE A 106 1.32 8.38 14.31
CA PHE A 106 0.13 7.79 14.93
C PHE A 106 0.42 6.59 15.84
N TYR A 107 1.53 5.87 15.63
CA TYR A 107 1.79 4.60 16.31
C TYR A 107 3.12 4.56 17.09
N GLU A 108 4.11 5.39 16.75
CA GLU A 108 5.41 5.36 17.44
C GLU A 108 5.55 6.44 18.51
N ILE A 109 5.11 7.68 18.24
CA ILE A 109 5.28 8.81 19.17
C ILE A 109 4.31 8.71 20.35
N SER A 110 4.80 8.33 21.53
CA SER A 110 3.95 8.14 22.72
C SER A 110 3.59 9.45 23.44
N ASN A 111 4.40 10.50 23.30
CA ASN A 111 4.14 11.79 23.95
C ASN A 111 3.10 12.60 23.15
N GLU A 112 2.03 13.02 23.81
CA GLU A 112 0.92 13.73 23.16
C GLU A 112 1.32 15.09 22.57
N LYS A 113 2.09 15.89 23.31
CA LYS A 113 2.53 17.21 22.85
C LYS A 113 3.48 17.10 21.65
N GLU A 114 4.43 16.18 21.71
CA GLU A 114 5.31 15.88 20.58
C GLU A 114 4.51 15.39 19.37
N ARG A 115 3.52 14.52 19.60
CA ARG A 115 2.64 14.01 18.54
C ARG A 115 1.86 15.14 17.87
N GLU A 116 1.33 16.10 18.60
CA GLU A 116 0.64 17.27 18.03
C GLU A 116 1.56 18.10 17.13
N GLU A 117 2.79 18.37 17.59
CA GLU A 117 3.80 19.12 16.83
C GLU A 117 4.20 18.38 15.54
N GLU A 118 4.47 17.08 15.63
CA GLU A 118 4.85 16.24 14.49
C GLU A 118 3.68 16.00 13.53
N LEU A 119 2.44 15.89 14.04
CA LEU A 119 1.24 15.82 13.22
C LEU A 119 1.08 17.08 12.36
N LYS A 120 1.35 18.26 12.93
CA LYS A 120 1.33 19.51 12.17
C LYS A 120 2.37 19.49 11.04
N LYS A 121 3.61 19.08 11.35
CA LYS A 121 4.69 18.95 10.35
C LYS A 121 4.35 17.95 9.26
N PHE A 122 3.72 16.84 9.61
CA PHE A 122 3.26 15.84 8.65
C PHE A 122 2.22 16.41 7.69
N LYS A 123 1.17 17.06 8.22
CA LYS A 123 0.08 17.63 7.40
C LYS A 123 0.59 18.75 6.49
N GLU A 124 1.29 19.74 7.04
CA GLU A 124 1.74 20.94 6.33
C GLU A 124 2.99 20.68 5.47
N GLY A 125 3.71 19.59 5.73
CA GLY A 125 4.95 19.20 5.06
C GLY A 125 4.76 18.01 4.12
N THR A 126 5.09 16.81 4.60
CA THR A 126 5.17 15.59 3.77
C THR A 126 3.86 15.31 3.04
N LEU A 127 2.72 15.36 3.73
CA LEU A 127 1.42 15.13 3.10
C LEU A 127 1.13 16.18 2.04
N GLN A 128 1.20 17.48 2.38
CA GLN A 128 0.94 18.58 1.45
C GLN A 128 1.80 18.48 0.19
N ARG A 129 3.12 18.29 0.35
CA ARG A 129 4.07 18.22 -0.77
C ARG A 129 3.78 17.05 -1.68
N VAL A 130 3.68 15.84 -1.11
CA VAL A 130 3.50 14.60 -1.90
C VAL A 130 2.14 14.62 -2.59
N PHE A 131 1.05 14.88 -1.85
CA PHE A 131 -0.28 14.85 -2.42
C PHE A 131 -0.49 15.95 -3.47
N SER A 132 0.13 17.13 -3.32
CA SER A 132 0.08 18.16 -4.37
C SER A 132 0.75 17.69 -5.66
N GLY A 133 1.93 17.05 -5.56
CA GLY A 133 2.63 16.51 -6.73
C GLY A 133 1.83 15.42 -7.44
N LEU A 134 1.33 14.44 -6.67
CA LEU A 134 0.53 13.34 -7.22
C LEU A 134 -0.82 13.82 -7.77
N ASN A 135 -1.44 14.83 -7.15
CA ASN A 135 -2.66 15.44 -7.65
C ASN A 135 -2.45 16.09 -9.02
N ASN A 136 -1.33 16.79 -9.20
CA ASN A 136 -0.98 17.39 -10.48
C ASN A 136 -0.74 16.32 -11.55
N LEU A 137 -0.07 15.22 -11.19
CA LEU A 137 0.13 14.08 -12.08
C LEU A 137 -1.22 13.50 -12.53
N LEU A 138 -2.12 13.20 -11.60
CA LEU A 138 -3.46 12.67 -11.90
C LEU A 138 -4.30 13.63 -12.76
N ASN A 139 -4.21 14.93 -12.52
CA ASN A 139 -4.92 15.93 -13.31
C ASN A 139 -4.39 16.03 -14.75
N GLY A 140 -3.17 15.56 -15.02
CA GLY A 140 -2.61 15.45 -16.37
C GLY A 140 -3.12 14.23 -17.16
N THR A 141 -3.78 13.28 -16.50
CA THR A 141 -4.26 12.02 -17.11
C THR A 141 -5.72 12.15 -17.54
N LYS A 142 -6.13 11.40 -18.58
CA LYS A 142 -7.53 11.39 -19.04
C LYS A 142 -8.32 10.23 -18.44
N CYS A 143 -7.68 9.09 -18.23
CA CYS A 143 -8.29 7.88 -17.67
C CYS A 143 -8.56 7.96 -16.16
N GLY A 144 -7.90 8.86 -15.43
CA GLY A 144 -8.05 9.01 -13.98
C GLY A 144 -7.14 8.14 -13.13
N TYR A 145 -6.32 7.26 -13.72
CA TYR A 145 -5.22 6.52 -13.08
C TYR A 145 -3.88 7.24 -13.30
N PHE A 146 -2.83 6.86 -12.55
CA PHE A 146 -1.48 7.39 -12.76
C PHE A 146 -0.89 7.03 -14.13
N ILE A 147 -1.23 5.85 -14.67
CA ILE A 147 -0.80 5.38 -15.99
C ILE A 147 -2.00 5.38 -16.95
N GLU A 148 -1.80 5.93 -18.15
CA GLU A 148 -2.90 6.12 -19.09
C GLU A 148 -3.48 4.77 -19.55
N GLY A 149 -4.76 4.54 -19.24
CA GLY A 149 -5.48 3.33 -19.62
C GLY A 149 -5.12 2.09 -18.80
N MET A 150 -4.37 2.21 -17.70
CA MET A 150 -3.95 1.06 -16.89
C MET A 150 -4.11 1.33 -15.40
N LEU A 151 -4.90 0.47 -14.74
CA LEU A 151 -4.89 0.36 -13.28
C LEU A 151 -3.59 -0.32 -12.84
N THR A 152 -2.88 0.30 -11.91
CA THR A 152 -1.60 -0.21 -11.39
C THR A 152 -1.59 -0.31 -9.87
N TRP A 153 -0.57 -0.99 -9.34
CA TRP A 153 -0.29 -1.04 -7.91
C TRP A 153 -0.05 0.32 -7.25
N ALA A 154 0.39 1.34 -8.01
CA ALA A 154 0.53 2.70 -7.50
C ALA A 154 -0.83 3.31 -7.14
N ASP A 155 -1.86 3.07 -7.97
CA ASP A 155 -3.22 3.53 -7.71
C ASP A 155 -3.82 2.82 -6.47
N LEU A 156 -3.59 1.51 -6.35
CA LEU A 156 -4.04 0.72 -5.19
C LEU A 156 -3.30 1.11 -3.91
N PHE A 157 -2.01 1.44 -3.98
CA PHE A 157 -1.27 1.89 -2.81
C PHE A 157 -1.72 3.28 -2.35
N LEU A 158 -2.05 4.18 -3.28
CA LEU A 158 -2.67 5.45 -2.94
C LEU A 158 -4.00 5.23 -2.20
N LEU A 159 -4.84 4.29 -2.66
CA LEU A 159 -6.10 3.98 -1.98
C LEU A 159 -5.86 3.56 -0.53
N GLU A 160 -4.92 2.65 -0.27
CA GLU A 160 -4.59 2.23 1.10
C GLU A 160 -4.14 3.38 1.99
N ILE A 161 -3.30 4.28 1.47
CA ILE A 161 -2.87 5.47 2.22
C ILE A 161 -4.05 6.38 2.52
N VAL A 162 -4.91 6.64 1.53
CA VAL A 162 -6.09 7.49 1.72
C VAL A 162 -7.04 6.89 2.77
N LEU A 163 -7.27 5.58 2.75
CA LEU A 163 -8.09 4.91 3.77
C LEU A 163 -7.48 5.03 5.18
N ASN A 164 -6.16 4.93 5.30
CA ASN A 164 -5.46 5.16 6.57
C ASN A 164 -5.61 6.60 7.05
N LEU A 165 -5.43 7.59 6.17
CA LEU A 165 -5.63 9.01 6.49
C LEU A 165 -7.06 9.30 6.96
N GLU A 166 -8.06 8.73 6.29
CA GLU A 166 -9.47 8.89 6.65
C GLU A 166 -9.82 8.25 8.00
N SER A 167 -9.23 7.10 8.32
CA SER A 167 -9.46 6.41 9.59
C SER A 167 -9.11 7.24 10.82
N VAL A 168 -8.23 8.23 10.66
CA VAL A 168 -7.79 9.16 11.72
C VAL A 168 -8.22 10.61 11.44
N GLY A 169 -9.11 10.82 10.47
CA GLY A 169 -9.71 12.14 10.18
C GLY A 169 -8.73 13.17 9.58
N ILE A 170 -7.73 12.73 8.82
CA ILE A 170 -6.82 13.63 8.11
C ILE A 170 -7.48 14.12 6.83
N ASP A 171 -7.61 15.44 6.71
CA ASP A 171 -8.12 16.08 5.50
C ASP A 171 -7.07 16.12 4.39
N TYR A 172 -7.47 15.69 3.21
CA TYR A 172 -6.70 15.77 1.96
C TYR A 172 -7.56 16.34 0.82
N SER A 173 -8.67 17.02 1.15
CA SER A 173 -9.65 17.55 0.19
C SER A 173 -9.08 18.53 -0.84
N PHE A 174 -7.93 19.13 -0.55
CA PHE A 174 -7.19 19.96 -1.51
C PHE A 174 -6.73 19.18 -2.76
N ALA A 175 -6.65 17.85 -2.69
CA ALA A 175 -6.20 16.97 -3.77
C ALA A 175 -7.38 16.30 -4.51
N ASN A 176 -8.10 17.08 -5.31
CA ASN A 176 -9.30 16.64 -6.04
C ASN A 176 -9.07 15.45 -7.01
N GLY A 177 -7.92 15.36 -7.67
CA GLY A 177 -7.54 14.25 -8.54
C GLY A 177 -7.37 12.95 -7.75
N ILE A 178 -6.84 13.02 -6.53
CA ILE A 178 -6.76 11.87 -5.61
C ILE A 178 -8.17 11.43 -5.17
N GLN A 179 -9.05 12.37 -4.85
CA GLN A 179 -10.45 12.05 -4.53
C GLN A 179 -11.18 11.37 -5.71
N ARG A 180 -10.96 11.87 -6.94
CA ARG A 180 -11.50 11.27 -8.16
C ARG A 180 -10.97 9.85 -8.36
N LEU A 181 -9.66 9.64 -8.23
CA LEU A 181 -9.06 8.31 -8.35
C LEU A 181 -9.63 7.35 -7.29
N LYS A 182 -9.75 7.78 -6.02
CA LYS A 182 -10.42 6.99 -4.99
C LYS A 182 -11.83 6.58 -5.43
N GLN A 183 -12.65 7.50 -5.93
CA GLN A 183 -14.00 7.17 -6.40
C GLN A 183 -14.00 6.12 -7.52
N ILE A 184 -13.12 6.28 -8.51
CA ILE A 184 -12.94 5.30 -9.60
C ILE A 184 -12.56 3.92 -9.04
N LEU A 185 -11.62 3.86 -8.10
CA LEU A 185 -11.21 2.60 -7.49
C LEU A 185 -12.31 1.97 -6.64
N MET A 186 -13.10 2.79 -5.94
CA MET A 186 -14.25 2.34 -5.16
C MET A 186 -15.37 1.77 -6.03
N GLU A 187 -15.36 1.99 -7.35
CA GLU A 187 -16.30 1.36 -8.29
C GLU A 187 -15.83 -0.03 -8.76
N ASN A 188 -14.54 -0.33 -8.66
CA ASN A 188 -13.96 -1.62 -9.03
C ASN A 188 -14.51 -2.76 -8.15
N GLU A 189 -15.02 -3.81 -8.79
CA GLU A 189 -15.66 -4.94 -8.11
C GLU A 189 -14.73 -5.65 -7.12
N GLN A 190 -13.47 -5.88 -7.49
CA GLN A 190 -12.51 -6.58 -6.63
C GLN A 190 -12.09 -5.71 -5.44
N VAL A 191 -11.99 -4.38 -5.63
CA VAL A 191 -11.76 -3.44 -4.53
C VAL A 191 -12.94 -3.45 -3.55
N LYS A 192 -14.18 -3.42 -4.03
CA LYS A 192 -15.37 -3.51 -3.17
C LYS A 192 -15.38 -4.79 -2.34
N ILE A 193 -15.14 -5.94 -2.98
CA ILE A 193 -15.07 -7.24 -2.31
C ILE A 193 -13.99 -7.22 -1.22
N HIS A 194 -12.80 -6.72 -1.53
CA HIS A 194 -11.72 -6.59 -0.56
C HIS A 194 -12.14 -5.74 0.66
N LEU A 195 -12.72 -4.56 0.43
CA LEU A 195 -13.13 -3.66 1.51
C LEU A 195 -14.27 -4.21 2.37
N GLU A 196 -15.13 -5.07 1.83
CA GLU A 196 -16.14 -5.80 2.62
C GLU A 196 -15.49 -6.83 3.56
N THR A 197 -14.39 -7.45 3.14
CA THR A 197 -13.63 -8.39 3.98
C THR A 197 -12.77 -7.72 5.03
N ARG A 198 -12.24 -6.52 4.75
CA ARG A 198 -11.44 -5.70 5.67
C ARG A 198 -12.21 -5.26 6.93
N ARG A 199 -13.54 -5.18 6.86
CA ARG A 199 -14.41 -4.71 7.97
C ARG A 199 -14.76 -5.79 8.99
N LYS A 200 -14.38 -7.04 8.75
CA LYS A 200 -14.71 -8.20 9.59
C LYS A 200 -13.53 -8.57 10.47
#